data_AF-A0A7J7JP30-F1
#
_entry.id   AF-A0A7J7JP30-F1
#
_cell.length_a   1.000
_cell.length_b   1.000
_cell.length_c   1.000
_cell.angle_alpha   90.00
_cell.angle_beta   90.00
_cell.angle_gamma   90.00
#
_symmetry.space_group_name_H-M   'P 1'
#
loop_
_entity.id
_entity.type
_entity.pdbx_description
1 polymer ?
#
loop_
_entity_poly.entity_id
_entity_poly.type
_entity_poly.pdbx_seq_one_letter_code
_entity_poly.pdbx_strand_id
1 'polypeptide(L)'
;MKSTNNGPDSEIEIGTACKNKSCQVRYEGTSSNETECLYHPGVPVFHEGLKYWSCCQRKTTEFDKFLEQQGCETGKHNWVAVKETVQRNNCRMDWHQTGSNVTISVFAKCADPTKTIVKVNQVSVDIFIVYEDDKIYSQWLELNGIIDIGKSCVKLLGSKVEIILKKAEPVSWGKLQYESQAGDHSQSS
;
A
#
# COMPACT_ATOMS: atom_id res chain seq x y z
N MET A 1 -26.54 -28.31 -24.31
CA MET A 1 -25.25 -28.06 -23.64
C MET A 1 -24.54 -26.93 -24.37
N LYS A 2 -24.65 -25.70 -23.85
CA LYS A 2 -23.78 -24.58 -24.22
C LYS A 2 -23.57 -23.78 -22.93
N SER A 3 -22.53 -24.15 -22.19
CA SER A 3 -22.03 -23.35 -21.07
C SER A 3 -21.01 -22.38 -21.66
N THR A 4 -21.33 -21.10 -21.68
CA THR A 4 -20.33 -20.04 -21.85
C THR A 4 -20.33 -19.27 -20.53
N ASN A 5 -19.41 -19.67 -19.64
CA ASN A 5 -19.08 -18.92 -18.44
C ASN A 5 -18.06 -17.85 -18.85
N ASN A 6 -18.52 -16.62 -19.06
CA ASN A 6 -17.63 -15.46 -19.09
C ASN A 6 -17.47 -14.96 -17.66
N GLY A 7 -16.32 -15.25 -17.06
CA GLY A 7 -15.82 -14.51 -15.89
C GLY A 7 -15.22 -13.17 -16.32
N PRO A 8 -15.04 -12.21 -15.39
CA PRO A 8 -14.55 -10.88 -15.72
C PRO A 8 -13.03 -10.94 -15.94
N ASP A 9 -12.62 -11.41 -17.11
CA ASP A 9 -11.26 -11.22 -17.59
C ASP A 9 -11.14 -9.74 -18.01
N SER A 10 -10.46 -8.96 -17.20
CA SER A 10 -10.13 -7.59 -17.59
C SER A 10 -9.03 -7.70 -18.65
N GLU A 11 -9.43 -7.66 -19.92
CA GLU A 11 -8.51 -7.72 -21.05
C GLU A 11 -7.43 -6.63 -20.89
N ILE A 12 -6.19 -7.04 -20.63
CA ILE A 12 -5.04 -6.14 -20.52
C ILE A 12 -4.75 -5.58 -21.93
N GLU A 13 -4.78 -4.27 -22.08
CA GLU A 13 -4.52 -3.62 -23.37
C GLU A 13 -3.04 -3.80 -23.78
N ILE A 14 -2.81 -4.15 -25.05
CA ILE A 14 -1.47 -4.20 -25.63
C ILE A 14 -0.81 -2.82 -25.48
N GLY A 15 0.45 -2.82 -25.01
CA GLY A 15 1.22 -1.63 -24.68
C GLY A 15 1.19 -1.24 -23.20
N THR A 16 0.36 -1.88 -22.37
CA THR A 16 0.28 -1.64 -20.92
C THR A 16 1.66 -1.84 -20.27
N ALA A 17 2.18 -0.81 -19.62
CA ALA A 17 3.47 -0.90 -18.93
C ALA A 17 3.36 -1.71 -17.62
N CYS A 18 4.36 -2.53 -17.33
CA CYS A 18 4.48 -3.19 -16.04
C CYS A 18 4.59 -2.15 -14.92
N LYS A 19 3.83 -2.33 -13.84
CA LYS A 19 3.81 -1.41 -12.69
C LYS A 19 4.88 -1.69 -11.63
N ASN A 20 5.63 -2.79 -11.76
CA ASN A 20 6.71 -3.07 -10.84
C ASN A 20 7.86 -2.07 -11.02
N LYS A 21 8.40 -1.55 -9.91
CA LYS A 21 9.40 -0.48 -9.93
C LYS A 21 10.66 -0.92 -10.69
N SER A 22 11.19 -0.08 -11.58
CA SER A 22 12.30 -0.34 -12.51
C SER A 22 12.03 -1.33 -13.65
N CYS A 23 10.88 -2.01 -13.69
CA CYS A 23 10.53 -2.85 -14.84
C CYS A 23 10.09 -1.96 -16.02
N GLN A 24 10.69 -2.18 -17.18
CA GLN A 24 10.40 -1.41 -18.40
C GLN A 24 9.60 -2.20 -19.45
N VAL A 25 9.21 -3.44 -19.13
CA VAL A 25 8.49 -4.31 -20.07
C VAL A 25 7.07 -3.80 -20.27
N ARG A 26 6.59 -3.89 -21.51
CA ARG A 26 5.21 -3.59 -21.91
C ARG A 26 4.50 -4.87 -22.30
N TYR A 27 3.21 -4.92 -22.04
CA TYR A 27 2.37 -6.06 -22.39
C TYR A 27 2.18 -6.14 -23.91
N GLU A 28 2.59 -7.23 -24.53
CA GLU A 28 2.45 -7.50 -25.97
C GLU A 28 1.50 -8.68 -26.23
N GLY A 29 0.89 -9.22 -25.18
CA GLY A 29 0.03 -10.40 -25.20
C GLY A 29 0.38 -11.36 -24.07
N THR A 30 -0.25 -12.54 -24.08
CA THR A 30 -0.07 -13.54 -23.02
C THR A 30 1.37 -14.03 -22.86
N SER A 31 2.17 -14.00 -23.93
CA SER A 31 3.60 -14.30 -23.89
C SER A 31 4.39 -13.37 -22.97
N SER A 32 3.99 -12.11 -22.83
CA SER A 32 4.64 -11.17 -21.90
C SER A 32 4.54 -11.64 -20.45
N ASN A 33 3.50 -12.42 -20.08
CA ASN A 33 3.35 -12.99 -18.74
C ASN A 33 4.44 -13.99 -18.37
N GLU A 34 5.05 -14.62 -19.37
CA GLU A 34 6.10 -15.63 -19.20
C GLU A 34 7.50 -15.01 -19.16
N THR A 35 7.62 -13.74 -19.58
CA THR A 35 8.89 -13.03 -19.50
C THR A 35 9.23 -12.66 -18.06
N GLU A 36 10.53 -12.55 -17.80
CA GLU A 36 11.04 -12.23 -16.48
C GLU A 36 10.78 -10.77 -16.11
N CYS A 37 10.17 -10.51 -14.95
CA CYS A 37 10.06 -9.16 -14.41
C CYS A 37 11.22 -8.89 -13.45
N LEU A 38 12.13 -7.99 -13.81
CA LEU A 38 13.18 -7.49 -12.93
C LEU A 38 12.74 -6.19 -12.27
N TYR A 39 12.68 -6.18 -10.94
CA TYR A 39 12.15 -5.04 -10.19
C TYR A 39 12.77 -4.87 -8.81
N HIS A 40 12.45 -3.76 -8.16
CA HIS A 40 12.77 -3.52 -6.75
C HIS A 40 11.50 -3.70 -5.88
N PRO A 41 11.44 -4.70 -4.98
CA PRO A 41 10.34 -4.85 -4.02
C PRO A 41 10.39 -3.78 -2.92
N GLY A 42 11.56 -3.17 -2.73
CA GLY A 42 11.82 -2.16 -1.71
C GLY A 42 11.25 -0.78 -2.05
N VAL A 43 11.45 0.16 -1.14
CA VAL A 43 11.08 1.57 -1.30
C VAL A 43 12.32 2.41 -1.63
N PRO A 44 12.15 3.53 -2.37
CA PRO A 44 13.23 4.51 -2.51
C PRO A 44 13.60 5.06 -1.13
N VAL A 45 14.88 5.20 -0.85
CA VAL A 45 15.42 5.82 0.35
C VAL A 45 16.31 6.98 -0.06
N PHE A 46 16.04 8.15 0.51
CA PHE A 46 16.81 9.37 0.32
C PHE A 46 17.28 9.88 1.69
N HIS A 47 18.57 9.75 1.97
CA HIS A 47 19.14 10.14 3.26
C HIS A 47 20.57 10.64 3.06
N GLU A 48 20.90 11.80 3.64
CA GLU A 48 22.25 12.40 3.58
C GLU A 48 22.80 12.54 2.14
N GLY A 49 21.93 12.90 1.18
CA GLY A 49 22.30 13.04 -0.23
C GLY A 49 22.40 11.71 -1.00
N LEU A 50 22.36 10.57 -0.31
CA LEU A 50 22.39 9.24 -0.90
C LEU A 50 20.98 8.78 -1.29
N LYS A 51 20.90 8.07 -2.40
CA LYS A 51 19.69 7.54 -3.02
C LYS A 51 19.87 6.05 -3.27
N TYR A 52 18.95 5.21 -2.80
CA TYR A 52 19.00 3.76 -2.99
C TYR A 52 17.66 3.09 -2.78
N TRP A 53 17.54 1.84 -3.24
CA TRP A 53 16.40 0.97 -2.91
C TRP A 53 16.66 0.20 -1.62
N SER A 54 15.67 0.15 -0.72
CA SER A 54 15.79 -0.59 0.53
C SER A 54 16.03 -2.10 0.34
N CYS A 55 15.70 -2.67 -0.84
CA CYS A 55 15.94 -4.08 -1.15
C CYS A 55 17.41 -4.45 -1.40
N CYS A 56 18.23 -3.50 -1.89
CA CYS A 56 19.55 -3.85 -2.41
C CYS A 56 20.66 -2.84 -2.12
N GLN A 57 20.38 -1.75 -1.37
CA GLN A 57 21.37 -0.78 -0.86
C GLN A 57 22.44 -0.32 -1.89
N ARG A 58 22.11 -0.32 -3.18
CA ARG A 58 22.95 0.21 -4.26
C ARG A 58 22.86 1.73 -4.20
N LYS A 59 23.81 2.37 -3.51
CA LYS A 59 23.78 3.80 -3.23
C LYS A 59 24.34 4.62 -4.39
N THR A 60 23.72 5.76 -4.65
CA THR A 60 24.19 6.78 -5.59
C THR A 60 23.87 8.17 -5.04
N THR A 61 24.67 9.17 -5.39
CA THR A 61 24.36 10.58 -5.11
C THR A 61 23.56 11.21 -6.25
N GLU A 62 23.66 10.67 -7.46
CA GLU A 62 22.98 11.16 -8.67
C GLU A 62 21.57 10.59 -8.78
N PHE A 63 20.58 11.45 -9.06
CA PHE A 63 19.17 11.04 -9.16
C PHE A 63 18.90 10.21 -10.42
N ASP A 64 19.46 10.59 -11.56
CA ASP A 64 19.27 9.85 -12.81
C ASP A 64 19.83 8.44 -12.70
N LYS A 65 21.01 8.31 -12.07
CA LYS A 65 21.60 7.00 -11.77
C LYS A 65 20.74 6.15 -10.83
N PHE A 66 19.94 6.76 -9.97
CA PHE A 66 18.98 6.07 -9.11
C PHE A 66 17.78 5.55 -9.93
N LEU A 67 17.23 6.36 -10.84
CA LEU A 67 16.13 5.96 -11.72
C LEU A 67 16.54 4.86 -12.71
N GLU A 68 17.79 4.89 -13.17
CA GLU A 68 18.39 3.87 -14.06
C GLU A 68 18.73 2.55 -13.35
N GLN A 69 18.61 2.45 -12.03
CA GLN A 69 18.95 1.21 -11.32
C GLN A 69 18.02 0.08 -11.75
N GLN A 70 18.62 -0.95 -12.33
CA GLN A 70 17.94 -2.20 -12.66
C GLN A 70 17.48 -2.89 -11.37
N GLY A 71 16.30 -3.50 -11.44
CA GLY A 71 15.71 -4.33 -10.39
C GLY A 71 16.69 -5.28 -9.71
N CYS A 72 16.45 -5.51 -8.42
CA CYS A 72 17.25 -6.39 -7.57
C CYS A 72 16.65 -7.80 -7.44
N GLU A 73 15.41 -7.99 -7.87
CA GLU A 73 14.65 -9.23 -7.74
C GLU A 73 13.87 -9.56 -9.01
N THR A 74 13.65 -10.86 -9.21
CA THR A 74 12.91 -11.44 -10.31
C THR A 74 11.52 -11.88 -9.87
N GLY A 75 10.49 -11.67 -10.70
CA GLY A 75 9.15 -12.16 -10.42
C GLY A 75 8.20 -12.08 -11.62
N LYS A 76 6.90 -12.09 -11.33
CA LYS A 76 5.84 -11.91 -12.33
C LYS A 76 5.57 -10.43 -12.57
N HIS A 77 5.22 -10.10 -13.81
CA HIS A 77 4.81 -8.74 -14.16
C HIS A 77 3.49 -8.35 -13.52
N ASN A 78 3.35 -7.06 -13.26
CA ASN A 78 2.11 -6.45 -12.77
C ASN A 78 1.52 -5.59 -13.88
N TRP A 79 0.65 -6.19 -14.69
CA TRP A 79 -0.02 -5.54 -15.82
C TRP A 79 -1.31 -4.84 -15.44
N VAL A 80 -1.83 -5.08 -14.24
CA VAL A 80 -3.16 -4.64 -13.88
C VAL A 80 -3.08 -3.13 -13.66
N ALA A 81 -3.38 -2.39 -14.71
CA ALA A 81 -4.20 -1.21 -14.57
C ALA A 81 -5.53 -1.67 -13.99
N VAL A 82 -5.55 -1.91 -12.67
CA VAL A 82 -6.78 -1.68 -11.92
C VAL A 82 -7.02 -0.25 -12.32
N LYS A 83 -8.02 -0.01 -13.17
CA LYS A 83 -8.54 1.33 -13.40
C LYS A 83 -8.59 1.87 -12.01
N GLU A 84 -7.76 2.87 -11.70
CA GLU A 84 -7.76 3.47 -10.40
C GLU A 84 -9.06 4.26 -10.30
N THR A 85 -10.20 3.58 -10.29
CA THR A 85 -11.30 3.87 -9.39
C THR A 85 -10.88 3.52 -7.96
N VAL A 86 -9.61 3.76 -7.60
CA VAL A 86 -9.30 4.22 -6.26
C VAL A 86 -9.91 5.61 -6.22
N GLN A 87 -11.21 5.69 -5.91
CA GLN A 87 -11.72 6.87 -5.23
C GLN A 87 -10.97 6.90 -3.89
N ARG A 88 -9.77 7.49 -3.89
CA ARG A 88 -9.06 7.80 -2.66
C ARG A 88 -10.05 8.58 -1.79
N ASN A 89 -10.37 8.02 -0.63
CA ASN A 89 -10.97 8.72 0.51
C ASN A 89 -12.49 9.01 0.49
N ASN A 90 -13.34 8.20 -0.15
CA ASN A 90 -14.80 8.39 0.04
C ASN A 90 -15.36 7.73 1.31
N CYS A 91 -14.60 6.84 1.97
CA CYS A 91 -14.98 6.35 3.29
C CYS A 91 -14.50 7.32 4.37
N ARG A 92 -15.41 7.68 5.28
CA ARG A 92 -15.03 8.28 6.56
C ARG A 92 -14.12 7.30 7.32
N MET A 93 -13.02 7.81 7.85
CA MET A 93 -12.19 7.11 8.82
C MET A 93 -12.17 7.90 10.12
N ASP A 94 -12.49 7.24 11.22
CA ASP A 94 -12.30 7.78 12.56
C ASP A 94 -11.32 6.92 13.34
N TRP A 95 -10.85 7.47 14.46
CA TRP A 95 -10.11 6.70 15.44
C TRP A 95 -10.49 7.13 16.84
N HIS A 96 -10.32 6.22 17.78
CA HIS A 96 -10.39 6.49 19.20
C HIS A 96 -9.37 5.61 19.93
N GLN A 97 -9.18 5.85 21.22
CA GLN A 97 -8.26 5.05 22.02
C GLN A 97 -8.83 4.78 23.41
N THR A 98 -8.29 3.73 24.02
CA THR A 98 -8.40 3.47 25.46
C THR A 98 -6.99 3.55 26.08
N GLY A 99 -6.88 3.25 27.37
CA GLY A 99 -5.57 3.16 28.03
C GLY A 99 -4.63 2.15 27.36
N SER A 100 -5.15 1.12 26.67
CA SER A 100 -4.31 0.05 26.15
C SER A 100 -4.45 -0.25 24.66
N ASN A 101 -5.47 0.27 23.97
CA ASN A 101 -5.68 0.05 22.55
C ASN A 101 -5.89 1.37 21.80
N VAL A 102 -5.53 1.38 20.52
CA VAL A 102 -5.99 2.35 19.54
C VAL A 102 -6.91 1.61 18.56
N THR A 103 -8.08 2.17 18.28
CA THR A 103 -9.02 1.58 17.33
C THR A 103 -9.24 2.54 16.18
N ILE A 104 -8.95 2.07 14.97
CA ILE A 104 -9.22 2.78 13.71
C ILE A 104 -10.50 2.17 13.12
N SER A 105 -11.49 3.01 12.81
CA SER A 105 -12.75 2.61 12.19
C SER A 105 -12.84 3.18 10.78
N VAL A 106 -12.87 2.32 9.76
CA VAL A 106 -13.14 2.71 8.37
C VAL A 106 -14.58 2.35 8.04
N PHE A 107 -15.41 3.34 7.73
CA PHE A 107 -16.83 3.15 7.42
C PHE A 107 -17.03 2.69 5.96
N ALA A 108 -16.61 1.46 5.70
CA ALA A 108 -16.80 0.75 4.45
C ALA A 108 -17.87 -0.34 4.67
N LYS A 109 -19.07 -0.13 4.13
CA LYS A 109 -20.19 -1.08 4.26
C LYS A 109 -19.92 -2.33 3.41
N CYS A 110 -20.28 -3.50 3.93
CA CYS A 110 -20.13 -4.77 3.21
C CYS A 110 -18.70 -5.02 2.70
N ALA A 111 -17.69 -4.85 3.58
CA ALA A 111 -16.31 -5.16 3.24
C ALA A 111 -16.13 -6.65 2.92
N ASP A 112 -15.42 -6.95 1.82
CA ASP A 112 -15.13 -8.31 1.38
C ASP A 112 -13.98 -8.90 2.23
N PRO A 113 -14.22 -9.99 3.00
CA PRO A 113 -13.21 -10.58 3.88
C PRO A 113 -12.06 -11.28 3.15
N THR A 114 -12.25 -11.64 1.88
CA THR A 114 -11.23 -12.34 1.09
C THR A 114 -10.29 -11.38 0.37
N LYS A 115 -10.77 -10.16 0.07
CA LYS A 115 -10.03 -9.13 -0.65
C LYS A 115 -9.51 -8.00 0.25
N THR A 116 -10.04 -7.86 1.47
CA THR A 116 -9.57 -6.88 2.45
C THR A 116 -8.26 -7.32 3.08
N ILE A 117 -7.26 -6.46 3.04
CA ILE A 117 -5.92 -6.69 3.57
C ILE A 117 -5.55 -5.54 4.49
N VAL A 118 -5.16 -5.85 5.72
CA VAL A 118 -4.56 -4.89 6.66
C VAL A 118 -3.20 -5.43 7.05
N LYS A 119 -2.13 -4.72 6.69
CA LYS A 119 -0.77 -5.08 7.11
C LYS A 119 -0.34 -4.11 8.19
N VAL A 120 0.30 -4.64 9.23
CA VAL A 120 0.82 -3.85 10.34
C VAL A 120 2.26 -4.22 10.61
N ASN A 121 3.04 -3.23 11.02
CA ASN A 121 4.28 -3.47 11.75
C ASN A 121 4.21 -2.74 13.11
N GLN A 122 5.34 -2.59 13.81
CA GLN A 122 5.35 -1.96 15.13
C GLN A 122 4.92 -0.49 15.13
N VAL A 123 5.00 0.22 14.01
CA VAL A 123 4.79 1.68 13.92
C VAL A 123 4.00 2.10 12.67
N SER A 124 3.44 1.19 11.89
CA SER A 124 2.65 1.55 10.71
C SER A 124 1.52 0.58 10.42
N VAL A 125 0.52 1.09 9.71
CA VAL A 125 -0.65 0.33 9.21
C VAL A 125 -0.85 0.65 7.74
N ASP A 126 -0.90 -0.39 6.92
CA ASP A 126 -1.30 -0.35 5.52
C ASP A 126 -2.71 -0.93 5.39
N ILE A 127 -3.68 -0.08 5.06
CA ILE A 127 -5.09 -0.44 4.96
C ILE A 127 -5.45 -0.57 3.49
N PHE A 128 -5.99 -1.73 3.11
CA PHE A 128 -6.58 -1.98 1.80
C PHE A 128 -7.93 -2.70 2.00
N ILE A 129 -9.04 -2.02 1.76
CA ILE A 129 -10.39 -2.56 1.97
C ILE A 129 -11.13 -2.55 0.63
N VAL A 130 -11.67 -3.70 0.25
CA VAL A 130 -12.61 -3.83 -0.87
C VAL A 130 -14.02 -3.91 -0.30
N TYR A 131 -14.94 -3.11 -0.84
CA TYR A 131 -16.30 -2.96 -0.31
C TYR A 131 -17.30 -2.67 -1.43
N GLU A 132 -18.60 -2.91 -1.19
CA GLU A 132 -19.71 -2.63 -2.14
C GLU A 132 -19.38 -3.03 -3.60
N ASP A 133 -19.04 -4.31 -3.80
CA ASP A 133 -18.80 -4.91 -5.13
C ASP A 133 -17.76 -4.13 -5.98
N ASP A 134 -16.52 -4.07 -5.45
CA ASP A 134 -15.29 -3.56 -6.09
C ASP A 134 -14.91 -2.08 -5.84
N LYS A 135 -15.55 -1.38 -4.89
CA LYS A 135 -14.99 -0.11 -4.39
C LYS A 135 -13.79 -0.39 -3.49
N ILE A 136 -12.81 0.53 -3.51
CA ILE A 136 -11.54 0.36 -2.79
C ILE A 136 -11.30 1.56 -1.88
N TYR A 137 -11.03 1.29 -0.60
CA TYR A 137 -10.42 2.23 0.33
C TYR A 137 -8.97 1.80 0.57
N SER A 138 -8.02 2.71 0.38
CA SER A 138 -6.62 2.44 0.68
C SER A 138 -5.97 3.63 1.39
N GLN A 139 -5.27 3.34 2.49
CA GLN A 139 -4.57 4.35 3.27
C GLN A 139 -3.39 3.76 4.04
N TRP A 140 -2.24 4.41 3.94
CA TRP A 140 -1.07 4.16 4.78
C TRP A 140 -1.03 5.13 5.95
N LEU A 141 -0.72 4.64 7.16
CA LEU A 141 -0.62 5.42 8.38
C LEU A 141 0.70 5.10 9.10
N GLU A 142 1.47 6.13 9.41
CA GLU A 142 2.59 6.04 10.37
C GLU A 142 2.05 6.36 11.76
N LEU A 143 2.13 5.42 12.69
CA LEU A 143 1.52 5.53 14.02
C LEU A 143 2.37 6.38 14.97
N ASN A 144 1.71 7.11 15.85
CA ASN A 144 2.35 7.94 16.88
C ASN A 144 2.93 7.12 18.07
N GLY A 145 2.84 5.80 18.01
CA GLY A 145 3.39 4.94 19.06
C GLY A 145 3.51 3.50 18.62
N ILE A 146 4.19 2.72 19.47
CA ILE A 146 4.52 1.32 19.19
C ILE A 146 3.32 0.43 19.52
N ILE A 147 3.06 -0.55 18.65
CA ILE A 147 2.01 -1.55 18.84
C ILE A 147 2.58 -2.97 19.00
N ASP A 148 1.85 -3.82 19.72
CA ASP A 148 2.05 -5.27 19.76
C ASP A 148 1.25 -5.91 18.63
N ILE A 149 1.95 -6.36 17.58
CA ILE A 149 1.34 -6.95 16.38
C ILE A 149 0.53 -8.20 16.73
N GLY A 150 1.07 -9.09 17.57
CA GLY A 150 0.44 -10.38 17.89
C GLY A 150 -0.84 -10.26 18.72
N LYS A 151 -1.02 -9.12 19.40
CA LYS A 151 -2.23 -8.80 20.18
C LYS A 151 -3.16 -7.81 19.48
N SER A 152 -2.81 -7.35 18.28
CA SER A 152 -3.65 -6.50 17.45
C SER A 152 -4.57 -7.36 16.58
N CYS A 153 -5.75 -6.86 16.24
CA CYS A 153 -6.70 -7.61 15.43
C CYS A 153 -7.57 -6.71 14.56
N VAL A 154 -8.19 -7.31 13.54
CA VAL A 154 -9.10 -6.62 12.63
C VAL A 154 -10.46 -7.31 12.70
N LYS A 155 -11.54 -6.50 12.74
CA LYS A 155 -12.92 -6.97 12.73
C LYS A 155 -13.64 -6.34 11.54
N LEU A 156 -14.17 -7.19 10.66
CA LEU A 156 -15.06 -6.76 9.59
C LEU A 156 -16.49 -6.82 10.10
N LEU A 157 -17.12 -5.66 10.24
CA LEU A 157 -18.52 -5.51 10.64
C LEU A 157 -19.33 -5.08 9.42
N GLY A 158 -20.65 -5.29 9.45
CA GLY A 158 -21.51 -4.99 8.29
C GLY A 158 -21.43 -3.54 7.81
N SER A 159 -21.16 -2.59 8.71
CA SER A 159 -21.09 -1.15 8.40
C SER A 159 -19.69 -0.54 8.42
N LYS A 160 -18.68 -1.27 8.89
CA LYS A 160 -17.31 -0.75 9.07
C LYS A 160 -16.28 -1.85 9.25
N VAL A 161 -15.02 -1.52 9.00
CA VAL A 161 -13.85 -2.30 9.39
C VAL A 161 -13.22 -1.65 10.61
N GLU A 162 -13.07 -2.40 11.71
CA GLU A 162 -12.36 -1.96 12.91
C GLU A 162 -10.97 -2.60 12.97
N ILE A 163 -9.93 -1.77 13.01
CA ILE A 163 -8.55 -2.19 13.21
C ILE A 163 -8.19 -1.82 14.65
N ILE A 164 -8.03 -2.83 15.50
CA ILE A 164 -7.78 -2.69 16.94
C ILE A 164 -6.31 -2.99 17.17
N LEU A 165 -5.54 -1.95 17.45
CA LEU A 165 -4.11 -2.02 17.67
C LEU A 165 -3.82 -2.02 19.17
N LYS A 166 -3.14 -3.07 19.65
CA LYS A 166 -2.68 -3.15 21.04
C LYS A 166 -1.48 -2.24 21.20
N LYS A 167 -1.57 -1.22 22.06
CA LYS A 167 -0.40 -0.39 22.39
C LYS A 167 0.63 -1.24 23.14
N ALA A 168 1.91 -1.06 22.81
CA ALA A 168 3.00 -1.70 23.55
C ALA A 168 3.10 -1.13 24.97
N GLU A 169 2.84 0.17 25.12
CA GLU A 169 2.83 0.87 26.41
C GLU A 169 1.47 1.54 26.66
N PRO A 170 1.00 1.63 27.92
CA PRO A 170 -0.29 2.22 28.27
C PRO A 170 -0.26 3.77 28.24
N VAL A 171 0.21 4.34 27.12
CA VAL A 171 0.37 5.79 26.92
C VAL A 171 -0.77 6.33 26.07
N SER A 172 -1.26 7.53 26.39
CA SER A 172 -2.25 8.23 25.58
C SER A 172 -1.61 8.87 24.36
N TRP A 173 -2.18 8.66 23.18
CA TRP A 173 -1.68 9.24 21.93
C TRP A 173 -2.40 10.55 21.64
N GLY A 174 -1.68 11.67 21.53
CA GLY A 174 -2.29 12.97 21.19
C GLY A 174 -2.83 13.03 19.75
N LYS A 175 -2.25 12.22 18.86
CA LYS A 175 -2.65 12.05 17.45
C LYS A 175 -2.50 10.59 17.06
N LEU A 176 -3.29 10.10 16.11
CA LEU A 176 -3.13 8.76 15.55
C LEU A 176 -1.81 8.64 14.78
N GLN A 177 -1.56 9.62 13.91
CA GLN A 177 -0.42 9.62 13.01
C GLN A 177 0.75 10.40 13.57
N TYR A 178 1.96 9.92 13.27
CA TYR A 178 3.19 10.67 13.45
C TYR A 178 3.26 11.76 12.37
N GLU A 179 3.45 13.01 12.77
CA GLU A 179 3.75 14.11 11.86
C GLU A 179 5.26 14.34 11.90
N SER A 180 5.98 13.98 10.84
CA SER A 180 7.33 14.50 10.67
C SER A 180 7.22 15.99 10.39
N GLN A 181 7.87 16.85 11.16
CA GLN A 181 8.05 18.24 10.77
C GLN A 181 8.81 18.26 9.44
N ALA A 182 8.09 18.45 8.33
CA ALA A 182 8.70 18.80 7.07
C ALA A 182 9.37 20.17 7.28
N GLY A 183 10.68 20.22 7.10
CA GLY A 183 11.45 21.45 7.19
C GLY A 183 10.82 22.55 6.33
N ASP A 184 10.60 23.68 6.97
CA ASP A 184 10.18 24.94 6.39
C ASP A 184 11.16 25.32 5.26
N HIS A 185 10.68 25.28 4.01
CA HIS A 185 11.24 26.05 2.91
C HIS A 185 10.19 27.05 2.47
N SER A 186 9.91 27.99 3.37
CA SER A 186 9.34 29.27 3.02
C SER A 186 10.29 29.96 2.05
N GLN A 187 9.82 30.09 0.81
CA GLN A 187 10.34 31.02 -0.18
C GLN A 187 10.38 32.41 0.47
N SER A 188 11.57 32.96 0.64
CA SER A 188 11.77 34.40 0.76
C SER A 188 12.33 34.89 -0.57
N SER A 189 11.72 36.00 -1.00
CA SER A 189 11.91 36.68 -2.28
C SER A 189 13.25 37.38 -2.37
#